data_AF-A0A2E4CSH8-F1
#
_entry.id   AF-A0A2E4CSH8-F1
#
_cell.length_a   1.000
_cell.length_b   1.000
_cell.length_c   1.000
_cell.angle_alpha   90.00
_cell.angle_beta   90.00
_cell.angle_gamma   90.00
#
_symmetry.space_group_name_H-M   'P 1'
#
loop_
_entity.id
_entity.type
_entity.pdbx_description
1 polymer ?
#
loop_
_entity_poly.entity_id
_entity_poly.type
_entity_poly.pdbx_seq_one_letter_code
_entity_poly.pdbx_strand_id
1 'polypeptide(L)'
;MTLFYSPSTRGFYDDAVHAAAHIPADAQAVEPARHAELLDAQASEAPVSIVPRETGTPVMSRQRSLTDAERRARLHAILDGETARRIAGVADIQQQLLDMRLGGAEADARFAGIDAIRATAATIGTAIDAAPGGDLTAFDPTDAAHWEAP
;
A
#
# COMPACT_ATOMS: atom_id res chain seq x y z
N MET A 1 -19.05 -21.02 -27.43
CA MET A 1 -18.81 -20.53 -26.06
C MET A 1 -17.34 -20.26 -25.95
N THR A 2 -16.99 -18.98 -25.98
CA THR A 2 -15.63 -18.48 -25.80
C THR A 2 -15.60 -17.76 -24.46
N LEU A 3 -14.65 -18.13 -23.62
CA LEU A 3 -14.42 -17.46 -22.34
C LEU A 3 -13.36 -16.38 -22.54
N PHE A 4 -13.56 -15.24 -21.88
CA PHE A 4 -12.66 -14.11 -21.92
C PHE A 4 -12.29 -13.67 -20.51
N TYR A 5 -11.11 -13.08 -20.36
CA TYR A 5 -10.67 -12.42 -19.14
C TYR A 5 -10.25 -10.99 -19.44
N SER A 6 -10.77 -10.03 -18.68
CA SER A 6 -10.38 -8.61 -18.79
C SER A 6 -9.39 -8.24 -17.69
N PRO A 7 -8.16 -7.78 -18.03
CA PRO A 7 -7.20 -7.27 -17.06
C PRO A 7 -7.71 -6.07 -16.26
N SER A 8 -8.47 -5.16 -16.90
CA SER A 8 -8.96 -3.93 -16.26
C SER A 8 -10.03 -4.20 -15.22
N THR A 9 -10.96 -5.13 -15.47
CA THR A 9 -12.01 -5.48 -14.51
C THR A 9 -11.63 -6.65 -13.61
N ARG A 10 -10.57 -7.38 -13.96
CA ARG A 10 -10.13 -8.64 -13.34
C ARG A 10 -11.25 -9.69 -13.32
N GLY A 11 -12.17 -9.63 -14.27
CA GLY A 11 -13.34 -10.49 -14.38
C GLY A 11 -13.29 -11.43 -15.58
N PHE A 12 -14.03 -12.53 -15.47
CA PHE A 12 -14.30 -13.43 -16.59
C PHE A 12 -15.62 -13.07 -17.28
N TYR A 13 -15.64 -13.24 -18.59
CA TYR A 13 -16.79 -13.02 -19.46
C TYR A 13 -16.98 -14.22 -20.40
N ASP A 14 -18.18 -14.36 -20.92
CA ASP A 14 -18.59 -15.49 -21.76
C ASP A 14 -19.47 -14.94 -22.88
N ASP A 15 -19.15 -15.23 -24.14
CA ASP A 15 -19.93 -14.76 -25.31
C ASP A 15 -21.35 -15.34 -25.43
N ALA A 16 -21.64 -16.44 -24.72
CA ALA A 16 -22.97 -17.03 -24.66
C ALA A 16 -23.85 -16.42 -23.56
N VAL A 17 -23.24 -15.81 -22.53
CA VAL A 17 -23.94 -15.20 -21.37
C VAL A 17 -23.94 -13.68 -21.44
N HIS A 18 -22.83 -13.09 -21.85
CA HIS A 18 -22.62 -11.65 -21.90
C HIS A 18 -22.79 -11.15 -23.33
N ALA A 19 -23.65 -10.15 -23.52
CA ALA A 19 -23.73 -9.46 -24.80
C ALA A 19 -22.37 -8.85 -25.16
N ALA A 20 -22.00 -8.89 -26.44
CA ALA A 20 -20.70 -8.38 -26.90
C ALA A 20 -20.42 -6.93 -26.48
N ALA A 21 -21.46 -6.10 -26.34
CA ALA A 21 -21.36 -4.72 -25.86
C ALA A 21 -20.93 -4.60 -24.39
N HIS A 22 -21.06 -5.66 -23.58
CA HIS A 22 -20.67 -5.70 -22.17
C HIS A 22 -19.33 -6.41 -21.93
N ILE A 23 -18.72 -6.99 -22.97
CA ILE A 23 -17.39 -7.58 -22.87
C ILE A 23 -16.37 -6.44 -23.07
N PRO A 24 -15.49 -6.18 -22.10
CA PRO A 24 -14.46 -5.14 -22.23
C PRO A 24 -13.57 -5.34 -23.45
N ALA A 25 -13.13 -4.24 -24.06
CA ALA A 25 -12.28 -4.29 -25.26
C ALA A 25 -10.88 -4.89 -24.99
N ASP A 26 -10.42 -4.85 -23.73
CA ASP A 26 -9.15 -5.45 -23.29
C ASP A 26 -9.28 -6.94 -22.94
N ALA A 27 -10.47 -7.53 -23.11
CA ALA A 27 -10.72 -8.91 -22.75
C ALA A 27 -10.02 -9.87 -23.74
N GLN A 28 -9.26 -10.82 -23.20
CA GLN A 28 -8.53 -11.81 -23.97
C GLN A 28 -9.18 -13.18 -23.84
N ALA A 29 -9.21 -13.95 -24.93
CA ALA A 29 -9.73 -15.31 -24.92
C ALA A 29 -8.92 -16.20 -23.96
N VAL A 30 -9.62 -17.00 -23.16
CA VAL A 30 -9.05 -17.96 -22.20
C VAL A 30 -9.57 -19.35 -22.53
N GLU A 31 -8.66 -20.31 -22.56
CA GLU A 31 -9.00 -21.72 -22.75
C GLU A 31 -9.92 -22.22 -21.62
N PRO A 32 -11.00 -22.97 -21.90
CA PRO A 32 -11.94 -23.45 -20.89
C PRO A 32 -11.28 -24.25 -19.76
N ALA A 33 -10.28 -25.08 -20.10
CA ALA A 33 -9.52 -25.85 -19.10
C ALA A 33 -8.76 -24.92 -18.13
N ARG A 34 -8.19 -23.81 -18.64
CA ARG A 34 -7.48 -22.83 -17.82
C ARG A 34 -8.44 -22.02 -16.96
N HIS A 35 -9.61 -21.66 -17.48
CA HIS A 35 -10.66 -21.00 -16.70
C HIS A 35 -11.12 -21.87 -15.51
N ALA A 36 -11.38 -23.16 -15.76
CA ALA A 36 -11.76 -24.11 -14.71
C ALA A 36 -10.66 -24.24 -13.64
N GLU A 37 -9.40 -24.41 -14.06
CA GLU A 37 -8.24 -24.47 -13.15
C GLU A 37 -8.15 -23.23 -12.23
N LEU A 38 -8.40 -22.04 -12.78
CA LEU A 38 -8.35 -20.78 -12.05
C LEU A 38 -9.50 -20.66 -11.03
N LEU A 39 -10.72 -21.05 -11.41
CA LEU A 39 -11.87 -21.04 -10.50
C LEU A 39 -11.71 -22.07 -9.37
N ASP A 40 -11.24 -23.28 -9.68
CA ASP A 40 -10.97 -24.32 -8.67
C ASP A 40 -9.91 -23.84 -7.66
N ALA A 41 -8.88 -23.14 -8.14
CA ALA A 41 -7.85 -22.60 -7.26
C ALA A 41 -8.38 -21.48 -6.35
N GLN A 42 -9.35 -20.67 -6.80
CA GLN A 42 -10.04 -19.70 -5.94
C GLN A 42 -10.91 -20.36 -4.87
N ALA A 43 -11.47 -21.54 -5.17
CA ALA A 43 -12.31 -22.30 -4.25
C ALA A 43 -11.54 -23.23 -3.30
N SER A 44 -10.22 -23.33 -3.44
CA SER A 44 -9.37 -24.21 -2.62
C SER A 44 -9.18 -23.70 -1.19
N GLU A 45 -8.74 -24.57 -0.28
CA GLU A 45 -8.46 -24.23 1.14
C GLU A 45 -7.36 -23.17 1.31
N ALA A 46 -6.49 -23.00 0.31
CA ALA A 46 -5.48 -21.95 0.24
C ALA A 46 -5.77 -21.04 -0.96
N PRO A 47 -6.84 -20.23 -0.90
CA PRO A 47 -7.40 -19.55 -2.05
C PRO A 47 -6.37 -18.58 -2.65
N VAL A 48 -6.23 -18.65 -3.98
CA VAL A 48 -5.36 -17.74 -4.74
C VAL A 48 -6.16 -16.58 -5.31
N SER A 49 -5.50 -15.43 -5.49
CA SER A 49 -6.07 -14.33 -6.27
C SER A 49 -5.77 -14.55 -7.74
N ILE A 50 -6.74 -14.25 -8.63
CA ILE A 50 -6.50 -14.22 -10.07
C ILE A 50 -6.12 -12.80 -10.46
N VAL A 51 -4.88 -12.64 -10.92
CA VAL A 51 -4.32 -11.34 -11.32
C VAL A 51 -3.87 -11.40 -12.78
N PRO A 52 -3.92 -10.27 -13.52
CA PRO A 52 -3.35 -10.22 -14.85
C PRO A 52 -1.81 -10.28 -14.76
N ARG A 53 -1.19 -11.07 -15.65
CA ARG A 53 0.22 -10.92 -16.00
C ARG A 53 0.40 -9.62 -16.80
N GLU A 54 1.65 -9.18 -16.99
CA GLU A 54 2.01 -8.08 -17.91
C GLU A 54 1.41 -8.26 -19.33
N THR A 55 1.26 -9.50 -19.79
CA THR A 55 0.64 -9.83 -21.08
C THR A 55 -0.90 -9.74 -21.08
N GLY A 56 -1.52 -9.45 -19.93
CA GLY A 56 -2.98 -9.44 -19.74
C GLY A 56 -3.62 -10.82 -19.54
N THR A 57 -2.83 -11.89 -19.49
CA THR A 57 -3.36 -13.24 -19.25
C THR A 57 -3.54 -13.52 -17.76
N PRO A 58 -4.60 -14.24 -17.35
CA PRO A 58 -4.87 -14.48 -15.94
C PRO A 58 -3.92 -15.52 -15.34
N VAL A 59 -3.35 -15.19 -14.17
CA VAL A 59 -2.47 -16.07 -13.41
C VAL A 59 -2.91 -16.18 -11.96
N MET A 60 -2.64 -17.34 -11.35
CA MET A 60 -2.81 -17.54 -9.92
C MET A 60 -1.69 -16.84 -9.16
N SER A 61 -2.07 -15.99 -8.21
CA SER A 61 -1.14 -15.41 -7.25
C SER A 61 -1.53 -15.82 -5.84
N ARG A 62 -0.58 -16.44 -5.14
CA ARG A 62 -0.67 -16.68 -3.69
C ARG A 62 -0.41 -15.41 -2.88
N GLN A 63 0.10 -14.36 -3.52
CA GLN A 63 0.15 -13.06 -2.88
C GLN A 63 -1.28 -12.53 -2.84
N ARG A 64 -1.93 -12.67 -1.69
CA ARG A 64 -3.16 -11.93 -1.41
C ARG A 64 -2.84 -10.44 -1.56
N SER A 65 -3.68 -9.72 -2.29
CA SER A 65 -3.61 -8.26 -2.30
C SER A 65 -3.91 -7.78 -0.88
N LEU A 66 -3.05 -6.91 -0.33
CA LEU A 66 -3.34 -6.29 0.97
C LEU A 66 -4.64 -5.51 0.86
N THR A 67 -5.49 -5.65 1.86
CA THR A 67 -6.64 -4.77 2.04
C THR A 67 -6.17 -3.34 2.29
N ASP A 68 -7.03 -2.35 2.05
CA ASP A 68 -6.66 -0.96 2.29
C ASP A 68 -6.31 -0.70 3.77
N ALA A 69 -6.96 -1.40 4.70
CA ALA A 69 -6.61 -1.35 6.12
C ALA A 69 -5.19 -1.87 6.39
N GLU A 70 -4.82 -3.00 5.79
CA GLU A 70 -3.46 -3.56 5.93
C GLU A 70 -2.41 -2.69 5.25
N ARG A 71 -2.75 -2.05 4.12
CA ARG A 71 -1.86 -1.07 3.46
C ARG A 71 -1.61 0.13 4.37
N ARG A 72 -2.65 0.72 4.95
CA ARG A 72 -2.50 1.84 5.91
C ARG A 72 -1.66 1.44 7.12
N ALA A 73 -1.95 0.28 7.72
CA ALA A 73 -1.17 -0.21 8.86
C ALA A 73 0.32 -0.35 8.53
N ARG A 74 0.63 -0.83 7.31
CA ARG A 74 2.02 -0.91 6.83
C ARG A 74 2.66 0.46 6.64
N LEU A 75 1.95 1.43 6.07
CA LEU A 75 2.46 2.79 5.89
C LEU A 75 2.72 3.47 7.24
N HIS A 76 1.85 3.28 8.23
CA HIS A 76 2.06 3.75 9.60
C HIS A 76 3.31 3.14 10.23
N ALA A 77 3.54 1.83 10.07
CA ALA A 77 4.77 1.21 10.58
C ALA A 77 6.06 1.77 9.94
N ILE A 78 6.00 2.14 8.65
CA ILE A 78 7.11 2.80 7.94
C ILE A 78 7.30 4.22 8.49
N LEU A 79 6.22 4.98 8.63
CA LEU A 79 6.22 6.32 9.20
C LEU A 79 6.80 6.34 10.62
N ASP A 80 6.42 5.39 11.48
CA ASP A 80 6.95 5.26 12.85
C ASP A 80 8.46 5.04 12.84
N GLY A 81 8.95 4.16 11.95
CA GLY A 81 10.37 3.89 11.79
C GLY A 81 11.16 5.12 11.33
N GLU A 82 10.65 5.86 10.34
CA GLU A 82 11.28 7.07 9.83
C GLU A 82 11.24 8.21 10.86
N THR A 83 10.13 8.35 11.59
CA THR A 83 10.00 9.30 12.71
C THR A 83 11.07 9.03 13.76
N ALA A 84 11.22 7.77 14.19
CA ALA A 84 12.23 7.37 15.17
C ALA A 84 13.66 7.65 14.67
N ARG A 85 13.95 7.35 13.40
CA ARG A 85 15.24 7.64 12.77
C ARG A 85 15.55 9.14 12.78
N ARG A 86 14.59 9.98 12.42
CA ARG A 86 14.74 11.44 12.38
C ARG A 86 14.93 12.03 13.77
N ILE A 87 14.17 11.58 14.76
CA ILE A 87 14.34 11.96 16.17
C ILE A 87 15.75 11.62 16.65
N ALA A 88 16.23 10.40 16.36
CA ALA A 88 17.59 9.99 16.72
C ALA A 88 18.67 10.83 16.03
N GLY A 89 18.40 11.39 14.85
CA GLY A 89 19.27 12.33 14.17
C GLY A 89 19.36 13.71 14.83
N VAL A 90 18.34 14.13 15.61
CA VAL A 90 18.36 15.37 16.40
C VAL A 90 19.03 15.15 17.75
N ALA A 91 18.59 14.12 18.47
CA ALA A 91 19.18 13.69 19.73
C ALA A 91 18.84 12.22 19.96
N ASP A 92 19.85 11.39 20.19
CA ASP A 92 19.64 10.01 20.60
C ASP A 92 19.04 9.93 22.02
N ILE A 93 18.68 8.72 22.45
CA ILE A 93 18.01 8.52 23.74
C ILE A 93 18.89 8.92 24.94
N GLN A 94 20.21 8.75 24.85
CA GLN A 94 21.11 9.11 25.95
C GLN A 94 21.21 10.62 26.08
N GLN A 95 21.32 11.31 24.95
CA GLN A 95 21.32 12.76 24.90
C GLN A 95 20.01 13.34 25.43
N GLN A 96 18.85 12.79 25.03
CA GLN A 96 17.55 13.25 25.55
C GLN A 96 17.44 13.10 27.08
N LEU A 97 17.98 12.02 27.65
CA LEU A 97 18.00 11.84 29.11
C LEU A 97 18.91 12.87 29.79
N LEU A 98 20.06 13.19 29.19
CA LEU A 98 20.95 14.25 29.68
C LEU A 98 20.26 15.61 29.62
N ASP A 99 19.58 15.92 28.52
CA ASP A 99 18.83 17.16 28.33
C ASP A 99 17.74 17.35 29.36
N MET A 100 16.98 16.28 29.63
CA MET A 100 15.92 16.29 30.63
C MET A 100 16.49 16.50 32.04
N ARG A 101 17.74 16.06 32.30
CA ARG A 101 18.39 16.19 33.60
C ARG A 101 19.11 17.52 33.80
N LEU A 102 19.76 18.03 32.76
CA LEU A 102 20.63 19.21 32.83
C LEU A 102 19.93 20.49 32.36
N GLY A 103 18.97 20.37 31.44
CA GLY A 103 18.25 21.48 30.83
C GLY A 103 19.15 22.42 30.02
N GLY A 104 18.61 23.60 29.69
CA GLY A 104 19.32 24.68 29.02
C GLY A 104 18.85 24.92 27.58
N ALA A 105 19.28 26.05 27.01
CA ALA A 105 18.77 26.51 25.70
C ALA A 105 19.01 25.51 24.56
N GLU A 106 20.12 24.76 24.57
CA GLU A 106 20.40 23.73 23.56
C GLU A 106 19.51 22.50 23.71
N ALA A 107 19.16 22.12 24.95
CA ALA A 107 18.22 21.06 25.23
C ALA A 107 16.81 21.46 24.75
N ASP A 108 16.38 22.67 25.08
CA ASP A 108 15.09 23.23 24.64
C ASP A 108 14.98 23.26 23.11
N ALA A 109 16.05 23.67 22.42
CA ALA A 109 16.09 23.68 20.96
C ALA A 109 15.98 22.27 20.36
N ARG A 110 16.62 21.27 20.96
CA ARG A 110 16.54 19.88 20.48
C ARG A 110 15.17 19.26 20.74
N PHE A 111 14.56 19.51 21.89
CA PHE A 111 13.18 19.08 22.14
C PHE A 111 12.18 19.76 21.21
N ALA A 112 12.34 21.06 20.94
CA ALA A 112 11.51 21.75 19.94
C ALA A 112 11.64 21.12 18.54
N GLY A 113 12.86 20.74 18.14
CA GLY A 113 13.09 20.00 16.90
C GLY A 113 12.42 18.62 16.87
N ILE A 114 12.48 17.88 17.97
CA ILE A 114 11.79 16.58 18.12
C ILE A 114 10.28 16.74 18.02
N ASP A 115 9.70 17.77 18.65
CA ASP A 115 8.27 18.01 18.61
C ASP A 115 7.80 18.45 17.22
N ALA A 116 8.61 19.23 16.48
CA ALA A 116 8.33 19.54 15.08
C ALA A 116 8.31 18.28 14.19
N ILE A 117 9.23 17.33 14.42
CA ILE A 117 9.23 16.03 13.73
C ILE A 117 7.94 15.26 14.05
N ARG A 118 7.53 15.20 15.32
CA ARG A 118 6.29 14.52 15.74
C ARG A 118 5.04 15.17 15.12
N ALA A 119 4.99 16.49 15.07
CA ALA A 119 3.89 17.23 14.46
C ALA A 119 3.80 16.96 12.94
N THR A 120 4.95 16.89 12.27
CA THR A 120 5.03 16.54 10.84
C THR A 120 4.55 15.10 10.62
N ALA A 121 5.03 14.15 11.43
CA ALA A 121 4.60 12.76 11.38
C ALA A 121 3.07 12.62 11.56
N ALA A 122 2.47 13.36 12.49
CA ALA A 122 1.02 13.37 12.68
C ALA A 122 0.26 13.87 11.43
N THR A 123 0.82 14.85 10.73
CA THR A 123 0.25 15.36 9.47
C THR A 123 0.34 14.30 8.36
N ILE A 124 1.48 13.62 8.22
CA ILE A 124 1.66 12.52 7.26
C ILE A 124 0.70 11.36 7.60
N GLY A 125 0.57 11.01 8.88
CA GLY A 125 -0.37 9.98 9.34
C GLY A 125 -1.82 10.30 8.95
N THR A 126 -2.24 11.56 9.11
CA THR A 126 -3.56 12.03 8.68
C THR A 126 -3.73 11.89 7.16
N ALA A 127 -2.68 12.18 6.37
CA ALA A 127 -2.72 11.99 4.92
C ALA A 127 -2.83 10.51 4.51
N ILE A 128 -2.15 9.60 5.21
CA ILE A 128 -2.26 8.14 5.01
C ILE A 128 -3.70 7.68 5.25
N ASP A 129 -4.33 8.16 6.34
CA ASP A 129 -5.69 7.77 6.69
C ASP A 129 -6.72 8.30 5.69
N ALA A 130 -6.53 9.52 5.19
CA ALA A 130 -7.39 10.17 4.21
C ALA A 130 -7.20 9.66 2.76
N ALA A 131 -6.07 9.01 2.46
CA ALA A 131 -5.74 8.58 1.10
C ALA A 131 -6.76 7.53 0.57
N PRO A 132 -7.26 7.69 -0.67
CA PRO A 132 -8.02 6.67 -1.38
C PRO A 132 -7.22 5.37 -1.51
N GLY A 133 -7.91 4.22 -1.52
CA GLY A 133 -7.26 2.90 -1.56
C GLY A 133 -6.29 2.69 -2.73
N GLY A 134 -6.56 3.31 -3.89
CA GLY A 134 -5.68 3.29 -5.05
C GLY A 134 -4.35 4.01 -4.84
N ASP A 135 -4.35 5.09 -4.06
CA ASP A 135 -3.19 5.97 -3.87
C ASP A 135 -2.24 5.46 -2.78
N LEU A 136 -2.73 4.61 -1.87
CA LEU A 136 -1.94 3.98 -0.80
C LEU A 136 -0.74 3.17 -1.33
N THR A 137 -0.77 2.73 -2.59
CA THR A 137 0.33 1.95 -3.18
C THR A 137 1.50 2.84 -3.61
N ALA A 138 1.23 4.09 -3.95
CA ALA A 138 2.23 5.06 -4.40
C ALA A 138 2.72 5.99 -3.28
N PHE A 139 2.02 6.01 -2.14
CA PHE A 139 2.39 6.84 -0.99
C PHE A 139 3.68 6.33 -0.32
N ASP A 140 4.69 7.20 -0.23
CA ASP A 140 5.96 6.92 0.45
C ASP A 140 6.15 7.86 1.66
N PRO A 141 5.91 7.39 2.91
CA PRO A 141 6.09 8.21 4.11
C PRO A 141 7.54 8.65 4.36
N THR A 142 8.52 8.08 3.65
CA THR A 142 9.94 8.39 3.80
C THR A 142 10.43 9.49 2.86
N ASP A 143 9.63 9.89 1.87
CA ASP A 143 9.99 10.94 0.93
C ASP A 143 10.31 12.24 1.68
N ALA A 144 11.51 12.78 1.42
CA ALA A 144 12.00 14.00 2.03
C ALA A 144 11.03 15.18 1.86
N ALA A 145 10.30 15.24 0.74
CA ALA A 145 9.33 16.30 0.46
C ALA A 145 8.20 16.38 1.50
N HIS A 146 7.85 15.27 2.16
CA HIS A 146 6.86 15.27 3.24
C HIS A 146 7.37 15.85 4.56
N TRP A 147 8.69 15.97 4.70
CA TRP A 147 9.34 16.36 5.94
C TRP A 147 10.07 17.70 5.87
N GLU A 148 10.10 18.32 4.69
CA GLU A 148 10.51 19.71 4.56
C GLU A 148 9.39 20.59 5.12
N ALA A 149 9.74 21.54 6.00
CA ALA A 149 8.78 22.51 6.48
C ALA A 149 8.24 23.34 5.29
N PRO A 150 6.94 23.71 5.27
CA PRO A 150 6.43 24.66 4.29
C PRO A 150 7.10 26.03 4.40
#